data_AF-A0A7C4K1M8-F1
#
_entry.id   AF-A0A7C4K1M8-F1
#
_cell.length_a   1.000
_cell.length_b   1.000
_cell.length_c   1.000
_cell.angle_alpha   90.00
_cell.angle_beta   90.00
_cell.angle_gamma   90.00
#
_symmetry.space_group_name_H-M   'P 1'
#
loop_
_entity.id
_entity.type
_entity.pdbx_description
1 polymer ?
#
loop_
_entity_poly.entity_id
_entity_poly.type
_entity_poly.pdbx_seq_one_letter_code
_entity_poly.pdbx_strand_id
1 'polypeptide(L)'
;MKKVQVSKNKVKNYLSERLARSIVDADENALITVLRYSAIGGFEYLSDEDLFEFLSTSIPELDFVRLAGADDDNLQLEVKKEYKDEEDAIIVDIQRAIQVI
;
A
#
# COMPACT_ATOMS: atom_id res chain seq x y z
N MET A 1 3.26 14.14 15.73
CA MET A 1 3.42 12.92 14.93
C MET A 1 3.73 13.38 13.53
N LYS A 2 4.90 12.99 13.02
CA LYS A 2 5.36 13.30 11.67
C LYS A 2 4.48 12.51 10.69
N LYS A 3 4.15 13.14 9.57
CA LYS A 3 3.37 12.54 8.50
C LYS A 3 4.27 12.24 7.32
N VAL A 4 4.11 11.06 6.75
CA VAL A 4 4.73 10.66 5.48
C VAL A 4 3.64 10.68 4.41
N GLN A 5 3.95 11.24 3.25
CA GLN A 5 3.00 11.29 2.14
C GLN A 5 3.38 10.28 1.07
N VAL A 6 2.39 9.60 0.51
CA VAL A 6 2.56 8.73 -0.66
C VAL A 6 1.53 9.09 -1.72
N SER A 7 1.97 9.24 -2.97
CA SER A 7 1.09 9.56 -4.08
C SER A 7 0.14 8.41 -4.39
N LYS A 8 -1.16 8.70 -4.48
CA LYS A 8 -2.19 7.71 -4.84
C LYS A 8 -1.90 7.06 -6.19
N ASN A 9 -1.45 7.84 -7.17
CA ASN A 9 -1.11 7.31 -8.49
C ASN A 9 0.07 6.32 -8.44
N LYS A 10 1.10 6.61 -7.65
CA LYS A 10 2.22 5.66 -7.45
C LYS A 10 1.75 4.37 -6.81
N VAL A 11 0.91 4.46 -5.77
CA VAL A 11 0.34 3.29 -5.11
C VAL A 11 -0.47 2.45 -6.08
N LYS A 12 -1.37 3.07 -6.85
CA LYS A 12 -2.18 2.39 -7.87
C LYS A 12 -1.32 1.69 -8.92
N ASN A 13 -0.28 2.36 -9.41
CA ASN A 13 0.65 1.78 -10.39
C ASN A 13 1.40 0.57 -9.82
N TYR A 14 1.96 0.71 -8.61
CA TYR A 14 2.68 -0.37 -7.95
C TYR A 14 1.79 -1.60 -7.69
N LEU A 15 0.57 -1.39 -7.16
CA LEU A 15 -0.38 -2.48 -6.93
C LEU A 15 -0.79 -3.15 -8.24
N SER A 16 -0.97 -2.37 -9.31
CA SER A 16 -1.28 -2.89 -10.65
C SER A 16 -0.13 -3.72 -11.22
N GLU A 17 1.11 -3.25 -11.10
CA GLU A 17 2.28 -3.99 -11.58
C GLU A 17 2.47 -5.29 -10.80
N ARG A 18 2.30 -5.25 -9.48
CA ARG A 18 2.40 -6.43 -8.63
C ARG A 18 1.34 -7.47 -8.96
N LEU A 19 0.10 -7.03 -9.20
CA LEU A 19 -0.98 -7.91 -9.67
C LEU A 19 -0.68 -8.49 -11.06
N ALA A 20 -0.16 -7.68 -11.98
CA ALA A 20 0.21 -8.17 -13.30
C ALA A 20 1.30 -9.24 -13.23
N ARG A 21 2.33 -9.03 -12.40
CA ARG A 21 3.39 -10.03 -12.15
C ARG A 21 2.84 -11.31 -11.53
N SER A 22 1.97 -11.21 -10.52
CA SER A 22 1.39 -12.40 -9.89
C SER A 22 0.53 -13.21 -10.87
N ILE A 23 -0.13 -12.56 -11.82
CA ILE A 23 -0.89 -13.22 -12.89
C ILE A 23 0.04 -13.90 -13.91
N VAL A 24 1.12 -13.25 -14.32
CA VAL A 24 2.07 -13.80 -15.30
C VAL A 24 2.79 -15.04 -14.76
N ASP A 25 3.13 -15.03 -13.47
CA ASP A 25 3.86 -16.13 -12.82
C ASP A 25 2.93 -17.23 -12.27
N ALA A 26 1.60 -17.04 -12.35
CA ALA A 26 0.62 -17.97 -11.80
C ALA A 26 0.37 -19.19 -12.68
N ASP A 27 0.22 -20.36 -12.04
CA ASP A 27 -0.43 -21.51 -12.66
C ASP A 27 -1.95 -21.30 -12.80
N GLU A 28 -2.63 -22.15 -13.59
CA GLU A 28 -4.06 -22.02 -13.88
C GLU A 28 -4.94 -22.01 -12.61
N ASN A 29 -4.58 -22.76 -11.57
CA ASN A 29 -5.34 -22.81 -10.32
C ASN A 29 -5.12 -21.55 -9.47
N ALA A 30 -3.90 -21.03 -9.45
CA ALA A 30 -3.57 -19.75 -8.83
C ALA A 30 -4.29 -18.59 -9.54
N LEU A 31 -4.35 -18.60 -10.87
CA LEU A 31 -5.11 -17.65 -11.68
C LEU A 31 -6.60 -17.67 -11.34
N ILE A 32 -7.21 -18.86 -11.24
CA ILE A 32 -8.62 -18.99 -10.83
C ILE A 32 -8.83 -18.42 -9.43
N THR A 33 -7.88 -18.63 -8.51
CA THR A 33 -7.96 -18.11 -7.13
C THR A 33 -7.90 -16.58 -7.13
N VAL A 34 -6.97 -15.98 -7.87
CA VAL A 34 -6.84 -14.53 -8.00
C VAL A 34 -8.10 -13.93 -8.66
N LEU A 35 -8.59 -14.52 -9.75
CA LEU A 35 -9.82 -14.08 -10.44
C LEU A 35 -11.08 -14.18 -9.57
N ARG A 36 -11.12 -15.16 -8.66
CA ARG A 36 -12.32 -15.47 -7.86
C ARG A 36 -12.34 -14.74 -6.52
N TYR A 37 -11.17 -14.39 -5.97
CA TYR A 37 -11.05 -13.82 -4.62
C TYR A 37 -10.33 -12.47 -4.57
N SER A 38 -9.64 -12.05 -5.63
CA SER A 38 -9.08 -10.70 -5.75
C SER A 38 -9.95 -9.89 -6.71
N ALA A 39 -10.31 -8.67 -6.33
CA ALA A 39 -10.86 -7.71 -7.28
C ALA A 39 -9.74 -7.39 -8.29
N ILE A 40 -9.74 -8.06 -9.44
CA ILE A 40 -8.74 -7.82 -10.47
C ILE A 40 -9.02 -6.45 -11.09
N GLY A 41 -8.11 -5.52 -10.83
CA GLY A 41 -8.21 -4.15 -11.30
C GLY A 41 -9.21 -3.31 -10.52
N GLY A 42 -9.33 -2.04 -10.92
CA GLY A 42 -10.20 -1.08 -10.24
C GLY A 42 -9.55 -0.32 -9.08
N PHE A 43 -8.21 -0.34 -8.97
CA PHE A 43 -7.48 0.54 -8.02
C PHE A 43 -7.83 2.03 -8.21
N GLU A 44 -8.32 2.42 -9.38
CA GLU A 44 -8.83 3.78 -9.64
C GLU A 44 -10.13 4.11 -8.89
N TYR A 45 -10.93 3.10 -8.55
CA TYR A 45 -12.23 3.24 -7.88
C TYR A 45 -12.19 2.91 -6.39
N LEU A 46 -11.02 2.53 -5.87
CA LEU A 46 -10.85 2.27 -4.44
C LEU A 46 -10.99 3.55 -3.63
N SER A 47 -11.57 3.42 -2.44
CA SER A 47 -11.49 4.46 -1.44
C SER A 47 -10.03 4.61 -0.95
N ASP A 48 -9.72 5.73 -0.31
CA ASP A 48 -8.39 5.96 0.24
C ASP A 48 -8.04 4.95 1.36
N GLU A 49 -9.06 4.46 2.06
CA GLU A 49 -8.95 3.44 3.10
C GLU A 49 -8.61 2.08 2.49
N ASP A 50 -9.35 1.66 1.46
CA ASP A 50 -9.08 0.41 0.75
C ASP A 50 -7.70 0.46 0.07
N LEU A 51 -7.37 1.59 -0.58
CA LEU A 51 -6.09 1.77 -1.25
C LEU A 51 -4.92 1.65 -0.26
N PHE A 52 -5.08 2.20 0.94
CA PHE A 52 -4.11 2.02 2.02
C PHE A 52 -4.04 0.57 2.50
N GLU A 53 -5.17 -0.10 2.70
CA GLU A 53 -5.21 -1.51 3.14
C GLU A 53 -4.49 -2.44 2.14
N PHE A 54 -4.76 -2.29 0.85
CA PHE A 54 -4.04 -3.06 -0.18
C PHE A 54 -2.54 -2.78 -0.18
N LEU A 55 -2.16 -1.51 0.01
CA LEU A 55 -0.76 -1.11 0.09
C LEU A 55 -0.08 -1.70 1.32
N SER A 56 -0.68 -1.62 2.50
CA SER A 56 -0.11 -2.16 3.74
C SER A 56 0.03 -3.68 3.69
N THR A 57 -0.93 -4.38 3.10
CA THR A 57 -0.86 -5.83 2.91
C THR A 57 0.27 -6.22 1.94
N SER A 58 0.72 -5.29 1.09
CA SER A 58 1.77 -5.52 0.09
C SER A 58 3.19 -5.17 0.57
N ILE A 59 3.32 -4.35 1.62
CA ILE A 59 4.59 -3.81 2.12
C ILE A 59 4.61 -3.94 3.66
N PRO A 60 5.36 -4.91 4.22
CA PRO A 60 5.38 -5.17 5.66
C PRO A 60 5.76 -3.97 6.53
N GLU A 61 6.63 -3.09 6.04
CA GLU A 61 7.06 -1.88 6.74
C GLU A 61 5.91 -0.91 7.03
N LEU A 62 4.77 -1.05 6.33
CA LEU A 62 3.59 -0.24 6.57
C LEU A 62 2.69 -0.78 7.70
N ASP A 63 3.00 -1.93 8.29
CA ASP A 63 2.26 -2.46 9.44
C ASP A 63 2.34 -1.54 10.67
N PHE A 64 3.38 -0.70 10.75
CA PHE A 64 3.61 0.24 11.85
C PHE A 64 2.91 1.59 11.67
N VAL A 65 2.25 1.83 10.52
CA VAL A 65 1.55 3.08 10.24
C VAL A 65 0.04 2.92 10.16
N ARG A 66 -0.63 4.07 10.19
CA ARG A 66 -2.05 4.20 9.91
C ARG A 66 -2.29 5.36 8.95
N LEU A 67 -3.42 5.32 8.26
CA LEU A 67 -3.91 6.45 7.49
C LEU A 67 -4.29 7.60 8.45
N ALA A 68 -3.58 8.72 8.35
CA ALA A 68 -3.83 9.95 9.10
C ALA A 68 -4.81 10.90 8.38
N GLY A 69 -5.03 10.66 7.09
CA GLY A 69 -5.87 11.43 6.20
C GLY A 69 -5.46 11.24 4.75
N ALA A 70 -6.18 11.86 3.84
CA ALA A 70 -5.86 11.87 2.42
C ALA A 70 -6.30 13.20 1.81
N ASP A 71 -5.61 13.61 0.76
CA ASP A 71 -6.01 14.70 -0.14
C ASP A 71 -6.24 14.15 -1.54
N ASP A 72 -6.53 14.99 -2.53
CA ASP A 72 -6.88 14.54 -3.88
C ASP A 72 -5.80 13.63 -4.49
N ASP A 73 -4.52 13.89 -4.18
CA ASP A 73 -3.38 13.25 -4.84
C ASP A 73 -2.60 12.28 -3.94
N ASN A 74 -2.72 12.40 -2.61
CA ASN A 74 -1.84 11.72 -1.66
C ASN A 74 -2.59 11.06 -0.50
N LEU A 75 -2.05 9.94 -0.03
CA LEU A 75 -2.34 9.36 1.27
C LEU A 75 -1.34 9.91 2.29
N GLN A 76 -1.84 10.35 3.44
CA GLN A 76 -1.04 10.82 4.56
C GLN A 76 -0.96 9.72 5.60
N LEU A 77 0.25 9.21 5.83
CA LEU A 77 0.53 8.12 6.76
C LEU A 77 1.19 8.68 8.02
N GLU A 78 0.85 8.11 9.17
CA GLU A 78 1.53 8.40 10.43
C GLU A 78 1.80 7.12 11.20
N VAL A 79 2.87 7.12 12.00
CA VAL A 79 3.22 5.98 12.86
C VAL A 79 2.10 5.76 13.88
N LYS A 80 1.71 4.50 14.11
CA LYS A 80 0.73 4.16 15.14
C LYS A 80 1.24 4.61 16.50
N LYS A 81 0.34 5.07 17.37
CA LYS A 81 0.71 5.62 18.69
C LYS A 81 1.48 4.64 19.57
N GLU A 82 1.29 3.35 19.36
CA GLU A 82 2.00 2.25 20.05
C GLU A 82 3.51 2.20 19.75
N TYR A 83 3.97 2.74 18.60
CA TYR A 83 5.38 2.77 18.21
C TYR A 83 6.00 4.18 18.26
N LYS A 84 5.44 5.07 19.09
CA LYS A 84 5.88 6.48 19.15
C LYS A 84 7.36 6.62 19.53
N ASP A 85 7.88 5.74 20.38
CA ASP A 85 9.28 5.80 20.83
C ASP A 85 10.27 5.45 19.70
N GLU A 86 9.80 4.77 18.65
CA GLU A 86 10.56 4.35 17.46
C GLU A 86 10.17 5.14 16.20
N GLU A 87 9.40 6.23 16.35
CA GLU A 87 8.78 7.01 15.26
C GLU A 87 9.81 7.41 14.19
N ASP A 88 10.99 7.88 14.59
CA ASP A 88 12.01 8.36 13.66
C ASP A 88 12.63 7.22 12.83
N ALA A 89 12.83 6.04 13.42
CA ALA A 89 13.38 4.88 12.72
C ALA A 89 12.36 4.34 11.72
N ILE A 90 11.11 4.17 12.17
CA ILE A 90 10.00 3.69 11.35
C ILE A 90 9.78 4.59 10.14
N ILE A 91 9.81 5.93 10.33
CA ILE A 91 9.66 6.88 9.23
C ILE A 91 10.75 6.71 8.17
N VAL A 92 12.00 6.50 8.57
CA VAL A 92 13.09 6.27 7.61
C VAL A 92 12.84 4.99 6.80
N ASP A 93 12.39 3.93 7.45
CA ASP A 93 12.10 2.66 6.77
C ASP A 93 10.91 2.77 5.82
N ILE A 94 9.83 3.45 6.21
CA ILE A 94 8.69 3.73 5.34
C ILE A 94 9.09 4.60 4.15
N GLN A 95 9.91 5.63 4.37
CA GLN A 95 10.40 6.47 3.28
C GLN A 95 11.21 5.67 2.26
N ARG A 96 12.04 4.73 2.73
CA ARG A 96 12.77 3.80 1.86
C ARG A 96 11.82 2.87 1.12
N ALA A 97 10.83 2.30 1.80
CA ALA A 97 9.85 1.42 1.18
C ALA A 97 9.04 2.15 0.10
N ILE A 98 8.63 3.40 0.35
CA ILE A 98 7.92 4.24 -0.63
C ILE A 98 8.80 4.61 -1.83
N GLN A 99 10.12 4.72 -1.68
CA GLN A 99 11.01 5.00 -2.81
C GLN A 99 11.08 3.85 -3.81
N VAL A 100 10.72 2.63 -3.39
CA VAL A 100 10.68 1.44 -4.27
C VAL A 100 9.32 1.29 -4.98
N ILE A 101 8.38 2.20 -4.71
CA ILE A 101 7.06 2.36 -5.36
C ILE A 101 7.16 3.42 -6.47
#